data_AF-A0A3S0Q8L5-F1
#
_entry.id   AF-A0A3S0Q8L5-F1
#
_cell.length_a   1.000
_cell.length_b   1.000
_cell.length_c   1.000
_cell.angle_alpha   90.00
_cell.angle_beta   90.00
_cell.angle_gamma   90.00
#
_symmetry.space_group_name_H-M   'P 1'
#
loop_
_entity.id
_entity.type
_entity.pdbx_description
1 polymer ?
#
loop_
_entity_poly.entity_id
_entity_poly.type
_entity_poly.pdbx_seq_one_letter_code
_entity_poly.pdbx_strand_id
1 'polypeptide(L)'
;MKTIIKELLIELTLRSNKDQEDRLFYQAKEKLGISDSVSLINLLMQWHKKIKKGFPFAQYQNDHLQLSELMQAKYKILFENCPELSELYDLKNDKIYFNSSLTDQEKQEILDYVDENYKIVRHSYGRKS
;
A
#
# COMPACT_ATOMS: atom_id res chain seq x y z
N MET A 1 8.40 13.25 -8.41
CA MET A 1 8.45 12.27 -7.31
C MET A 1 9.84 12.13 -6.69
N LYS A 2 9.94 12.13 -5.34
CA LYS A 2 11.20 11.84 -4.62
C LYS A 2 11.72 10.44 -4.94
N THR A 3 13.06 10.25 -4.95
CA THR A 3 13.70 8.96 -5.25
C THR A 3 13.23 7.85 -4.30
N ILE A 4 13.20 8.12 -3.00
CA ILE A 4 12.79 7.14 -1.98
C ILE A 4 11.33 6.68 -2.16
N ILE A 5 10.43 7.60 -2.54
CA ILE A 5 9.03 7.28 -2.81
C ILE A 5 8.92 6.37 -4.04
N LYS A 6 9.72 6.64 -5.08
CA LYS A 6 9.73 5.82 -6.29
C LYS A 6 10.25 4.41 -6.00
N GLU A 7 11.32 4.27 -5.21
CA GLU A 7 11.85 2.98 -4.78
C GLU A 7 10.84 2.19 -3.95
N LEU A 8 10.16 2.84 -3.00
CA LEU A 8 9.07 2.24 -2.23
C LEU A 8 7.94 1.75 -3.13
N LEU A 9 7.50 2.56 -4.10
CA LEU A 9 6.42 2.17 -5.01
C LEU A 9 6.83 1.02 -5.92
N ILE A 10 8.09 0.96 -6.36
CA ILE A 10 8.62 -0.18 -7.12
C ILE A 10 8.48 -1.45 -6.27
N GLU A 11 8.95 -1.47 -5.03
CA GLU A 11 8.83 -2.64 -4.14
C GLU A 11 7.37 -2.97 -3.77
N LEU A 12 6.51 -1.96 -3.60
CA LEU A 12 5.08 -2.14 -3.24
C LEU A 12 4.24 -2.68 -4.42
N THR A 13 4.56 -2.31 -5.65
CA THR A 13 3.76 -2.64 -6.84
C THR A 13 4.26 -3.87 -7.59
N LEU A 14 5.57 -4.17 -7.52
CA LEU A 14 6.11 -5.42 -8.03
C LEU A 14 5.72 -6.53 -7.06
N ARG A 15 4.73 -7.33 -7.47
CA ARG A 15 4.39 -8.60 -6.81
C ARG A 15 5.64 -9.44 -6.71
N SER A 16 6.30 -9.44 -5.55
CA SER A 16 7.11 -10.53 -5.01
C SER A 16 7.71 -11.42 -6.12
N ASN A 17 8.52 -10.82 -6.98
CA ASN A 17 9.35 -11.60 -7.87
C ASN A 17 10.45 -12.11 -6.96
N LYS A 18 10.62 -13.44 -6.87
CA LYS A 18 11.55 -14.10 -5.95
C LYS A 18 13.00 -13.61 -6.05
N ASP A 19 13.31 -12.86 -7.11
CA ASP A 19 14.65 -12.38 -7.46
C ASP A 19 14.89 -10.89 -7.13
N GLN A 20 13.91 -10.18 -6.54
CA GLN A 20 14.12 -8.83 -6.04
C GLN A 20 14.32 -8.87 -4.53
N GLU A 21 15.51 -8.51 -4.07
CA GLU A 21 15.75 -8.23 -2.67
C GLU A 21 14.80 -7.10 -2.25
N ASP A 22 13.82 -7.43 -1.41
CA ASP A 22 12.91 -6.48 -0.77
C ASP A 22 13.69 -5.58 0.19
N ARG A 23 14.59 -4.75 -0.30
CA ARG A 23 15.60 -4.08 0.52
C ARG A 23 14.96 -3.20 1.60
N LEU A 24 13.85 -2.54 1.28
CA LEU A 24 13.14 -1.67 2.22
C LEU A 24 12.15 -2.45 3.09
N PHE A 25 11.51 -3.49 2.56
CA PHE A 25 10.49 -4.26 3.29
C PHE A 25 11.02 -5.53 3.97
N TYR A 26 12.30 -5.90 3.81
CA TYR A 26 12.87 -7.16 4.30
C TYR A 26 12.65 -7.36 5.79
N GLN A 27 13.00 -6.37 6.60
CA GLN A 27 12.87 -6.45 8.06
C GLN A 27 11.40 -6.57 8.49
N ALA A 28 10.51 -5.81 7.86
CA ALA A 28 9.08 -5.93 8.10
C ALA A 28 8.51 -7.29 7.67
N LYS A 29 9.01 -7.86 6.57
CA LYS A 29 8.65 -9.20 6.08
C LYS A 29 9.10 -10.30 7.03
N GLU A 30 10.30 -10.20 7.60
CA GLU A 30 10.75 -11.15 8.63
C GLU A 30 9.91 -11.08 9.90
N LYS A 31 9.52 -9.88 10.35
CA LYS A 31 8.76 -9.72 11.60
C LYS A 31 7.29 -10.09 11.50
N LEU A 32 6.63 -9.77 10.38
CA LEU A 32 5.21 -10.06 10.16
C LEU A 32 4.99 -11.45 9.55
N GLY A 33 5.98 -11.99 8.87
CA GLY A 33 5.83 -13.14 8.01
C GLY A 33 5.30 -12.74 6.62
N ILE A 34 5.77 -13.47 5.60
CA ILE A 34 5.54 -13.17 4.18
C ILE A 34 4.04 -12.99 3.86
N SER A 35 3.18 -13.85 4.39
CA SER A 35 1.74 -13.82 4.12
C SER A 35 1.07 -12.53 4.62
N ASP A 36 1.41 -12.10 5.83
CA ASP A 36 0.84 -10.91 6.43
C ASP A 36 1.35 -9.65 5.73
N SER A 37 2.67 -9.55 5.49
CA SER A 37 3.24 -8.42 4.76
C SER A 37 2.66 -8.26 3.36
N VAL A 38 2.52 -9.36 2.62
CA VAL A 38 1.88 -9.33 1.29
C VAL A 38 0.43 -8.87 1.38
N SER A 39 -0.30 -9.30 2.41
CA SER A 39 -1.70 -8.92 2.60
C SER A 39 -1.85 -7.42 2.91
N LEU A 40 -1.00 -6.86 3.79
CA LEU A 40 -1.01 -5.43 4.13
C LEU A 40 -0.61 -4.55 2.94
N ILE A 41 0.43 -4.93 2.19
CA ILE A 41 0.87 -4.21 1.00
C ILE A 41 -0.23 -4.23 -0.07
N ASN A 42 -0.85 -5.38 -0.30
CA ASN A 42 -1.97 -5.49 -1.24
C ASN A 42 -3.15 -4.58 -0.85
N LEU A 43 -3.45 -4.46 0.44
CA LEU A 43 -4.52 -3.59 0.91
C LEU A 43 -4.20 -2.11 0.64
N LEU A 44 -2.96 -1.66 0.89
CA LEU A 44 -2.51 -0.30 0.57
C LEU A 44 -2.63 -0.01 -0.93
N MET A 45 -2.14 -0.91 -1.79
CA MET A 45 -2.19 -0.71 -3.24
C MET A 45 -3.62 -0.74 -3.79
N GLN A 46 -4.48 -1.60 -3.23
CA GLN A 46 -5.90 -1.62 -3.58
C GLN A 46 -6.64 -0.34 -3.15
N TRP A 47 -6.27 0.25 -2.01
CA TRP A 47 -6.83 1.54 -1.58
C TRP A 47 -6.54 2.63 -2.62
N HIS A 48 -5.30 2.74 -3.11
CA HIS A 48 -4.93 3.69 -4.18
C HIS A 48 -5.69 3.46 -5.49
N LYS A 49 -5.83 2.19 -5.91
CA LYS A 49 -6.64 1.84 -7.09
C LYS A 49 -8.10 2.26 -6.97
N LYS A 50 -8.69 2.18 -5.78
CA LYS A 50 -10.07 2.61 -5.53
C LYS A 50 -10.21 4.13 -5.61
N ILE A 51 -9.21 4.88 -5.15
CA ILE A 51 -9.18 6.35 -5.26
C ILE A 51 -9.21 6.80 -6.73
N LYS A 52 -8.45 6.16 -7.63
CA LYS A 52 -8.32 6.62 -9.03
C LYS A 52 -9.51 6.28 -9.95
N LYS A 53 -10.30 5.22 -9.69
CA LYS A 53 -11.29 4.68 -10.65
C LYS A 53 -12.71 5.29 -10.66
N GLY A 54 -12.86 6.57 -10.29
CA GLY A 54 -13.75 7.51 -10.99
C GLY A 54 -15.25 7.20 -11.20
N PHE A 55 -15.87 6.25 -10.49
CA PHE A 55 -17.31 6.34 -10.24
C PHE A 55 -17.50 6.90 -8.83
N PRO A 56 -18.14 8.08 -8.68
CA PRO A 56 -18.31 8.72 -7.39
C PRO A 56 -19.38 7.95 -6.60
N PHE A 57 -19.01 6.82 -6.02
CA PHE A 57 -19.76 6.28 -4.91
C PHE A 57 -19.30 7.02 -3.67
N ALA A 58 -20.22 7.76 -3.05
CA ALA A 58 -20.05 8.56 -1.82
C ALA A 58 -19.44 7.80 -0.62
N GLN A 59 -19.12 6.51 -0.77
CA GLN A 59 -18.62 5.61 0.26
C GLN A 59 -17.08 5.51 0.29
N TYR A 60 -16.37 6.08 -0.70
CA TYR A 60 -14.91 6.02 -0.82
C TYR A 60 -14.22 7.39 -0.81
N GLN A 61 -14.90 8.40 -0.27
CA GLN A 61 -14.39 9.76 0.00
C GLN A 61 -13.45 9.83 1.22
N ASN A 62 -12.76 8.75 1.56
CA ASN A 62 -11.87 8.78 2.71
C ASN A 62 -10.44 9.00 2.22
N ASP A 63 -9.88 10.16 2.57
CA ASP A 63 -8.44 10.50 2.46
C ASP A 63 -7.55 9.56 3.30
N HIS A 64 -8.14 8.51 3.86
CA HIS A 64 -7.52 7.52 4.70
C HIS A 64 -8.07 6.11 4.49
N LEU A 65 -7.21 5.14 4.77
CA LEU A 65 -7.56 3.74 4.96
C LEU A 65 -7.89 3.49 6.44
N GLN A 66 -9.13 3.12 6.74
CA GLN A 66 -9.57 2.70 8.06
C GLN A 66 -9.10 1.27 8.37
N LEU A 67 -8.49 1.07 9.53
CA LEU A 67 -7.96 -0.20 10.00
C LEU A 67 -8.85 -0.82 11.08
N SER A 68 -9.01 -2.14 11.05
CA SER A 68 -9.53 -2.91 12.18
C SER A 68 -8.45 -3.06 13.26
N GLU A 69 -8.84 -3.35 14.51
CA GLU A 69 -7.90 -3.53 15.63
C GLU A 69 -6.77 -4.54 15.32
N LEU A 70 -7.12 -5.67 14.70
CA LEU A 70 -6.14 -6.67 14.27
C LEU A 70 -5.16 -6.13 13.21
N MET A 71 -5.64 -5.29 12.29
CA MET A 71 -4.80 -4.68 11.27
C MET A 71 -3.93 -3.56 11.84
N GLN A 72 -4.40 -2.82 12.85
CA GLN A 72 -3.63 -1.76 13.50
C GLN A 72 -2.33 -2.31 14.07
N ALA A 73 -2.38 -3.42 14.81
CA ALA A 73 -1.17 -4.04 15.37
C ALA A 73 -0.17 -4.45 14.27
N LYS A 74 -0.68 -5.02 13.17
CA LYS A 74 0.17 -5.46 12.04
C LYS A 74 0.76 -4.28 11.26
N TYR A 75 -0.02 -3.23 11.02
CA TYR A 75 0.49 -2.01 10.39
C TYR A 75 1.48 -1.28 11.28
N LYS A 76 1.29 -1.27 12.61
CA LYS A 76 2.29 -0.70 13.53
C LYS A 76 3.64 -1.38 13.37
N ILE A 77 3.68 -2.72 13.36
CA ILE A 77 4.90 -3.49 13.12
C ILE A 77 5.49 -3.17 11.73
N LEU A 78 4.65 -3.04 10.70
CA LEU A 78 5.08 -2.69 9.34
C LEU A 78 5.78 -1.33 9.31
N PHE A 79 5.20 -0.29 9.92
CA PHE A 79 5.76 1.06 9.95
C PHE A 79 7.00 1.16 10.86
N GLU A 80 7.04 0.42 11.96
CA GLU A 80 8.21 0.37 12.85
C GLU A 80 9.43 -0.29 12.18
N ASN A 81 9.20 -1.27 11.29
CA ASN A 81 10.27 -2.02 10.62
C ASN A 81 10.47 -1.59 9.15
N CYS A 82 9.78 -0.54 8.70
CA CYS A 82 9.96 0.10 7.41
C CYS A 82 9.68 1.61 7.57
N PRO A 83 10.60 2.35 8.21
CA PRO A 83 10.42 3.77 8.47
C PRO A 83 10.26 4.59 7.19
N GLU A 84 10.74 4.09 6.05
CA GLU A 84 10.61 4.73 4.75
C GLU A 84 9.14 4.85 4.31
N LEU A 85 8.25 3.95 4.77
CA LEU A 85 6.80 4.11 4.54
C LEU A 85 6.26 5.43 5.08
N SER A 86 6.92 6.02 6.09
CA SER A 86 6.53 7.31 6.63
C SER A 86 6.62 8.42 5.58
N GLU A 87 7.48 8.34 4.56
CA GLU A 87 7.54 9.31 3.46
C GLU A 87 6.27 9.29 2.59
N LEU A 88 5.57 8.16 2.56
CA LEU A 88 4.35 7.96 1.79
C LEU A 88 3.09 8.15 2.63
N TYR A 89 3.12 7.69 3.88
CA TYR A 89 1.93 7.54 4.69
C TYR A 89 2.13 8.03 6.13
N ASP A 90 1.04 8.53 6.71
CA ASP A 90 0.94 8.80 8.13
C ASP A 90 -0.02 7.79 8.78
N LEU A 91 0.49 6.95 9.67
CA LEU A 91 -0.33 6.08 10.53
C LEU A 91 -0.75 6.86 11.78
N LYS A 92 -2.04 7.20 11.88
CA LYS A 92 -2.64 7.93 13.01
C LYS A 92 -3.77 7.11 13.60
N ASN A 93 -3.57 6.61 14.83
CA ASN A 93 -4.52 5.74 15.53
C ASN A 93 -4.88 4.50 14.69
N ASP A 94 -6.11 4.48 14.19
CA ASP A 94 -6.74 3.43 13.43
C ASP A 94 -6.80 3.73 11.93
N LYS A 95 -6.07 4.74 11.45
CA LYS A 95 -6.17 5.26 10.08
C LYS A 95 -4.81 5.49 9.45
N ILE A 96 -4.71 5.20 8.16
CA ILE A 96 -3.54 5.50 7.33
C ILE A 96 -3.90 6.59 6.33
N TYR A 97 -3.20 7.70 6.36
CA TYR A 97 -3.34 8.82 5.42
C TYR A 97 -2.14 8.86 4.47
N PHE A 98 -2.25 9.61 3.38
CA PHE A 98 -1.03 10.11 2.72
C PHE A 98 -0.25 11.00 3.69
N ASN A 99 1.08 10.93 3.64
CA ASN A 99 1.91 11.80 4.46
C ASN A 99 1.59 13.27 4.17
N SER A 100 1.41 14.06 5.23
CA SER A 100 1.06 15.48 5.13
C SER A 100 2.09 16.37 4.41
N SER A 101 3.34 15.90 4.27
CA SER A 101 4.39 16.56 3.51
C SER A 101 4.27 16.41 2.00
N LEU A 102 3.40 15.50 1.52
CA LEU A 102 3.16 15.30 0.09
C LEU A 102 2.25 16.38 -0.47
N THR A 103 2.68 16.99 -1.56
CA THR A 103 1.84 17.88 -2.36
C THR A 103 0.75 17.09 -3.10
N ASP A 104 -0.31 17.78 -3.53
CA ASP A 104 -1.39 17.12 -4.29
C ASP A 104 -0.90 16.58 -5.64
N GLN A 105 0.10 17.24 -6.25
CA GLN A 105 0.77 16.72 -7.44
C GLN A 105 1.49 15.40 -7.13
N GLU A 106 2.24 15.31 -6.04
CA GLU A 106 2.93 14.07 -5.67
C GLU A 106 1.96 12.94 -5.34
N LYS A 107 0.85 13.23 -4.64
CA LYS A 107 -0.22 12.25 -4.39
C LYS A 107 -0.78 11.73 -5.71
N GLN A 108 -1.04 12.63 -6.67
CA GLN A 108 -1.53 12.24 -7.99
C GLN A 108 -0.51 11.37 -8.74
N GLU A 109 0.77 11.74 -8.75
CA GLU A 109 1.85 10.93 -9.34
C GLU A 109 1.91 9.52 -8.72
N ILE A 110 1.73 9.39 -7.40
CA ILE A 110 1.68 8.11 -6.70
C ILE A 110 0.47 7.28 -7.14
N LEU A 111 -0.72 7.88 -7.17
CA LEU A 111 -1.95 7.22 -7.62
C LEU A 111 -1.83 6.75 -9.07
N ASP A 112 -1.24 7.57 -9.93
CA ASP A 112 -1.01 7.25 -11.32
C ASP A 112 -0.04 6.08 -11.48
N TYR A 113 1.08 6.11 -10.74
CA TYR A 113 2.05 5.04 -10.75
C TYR A 113 1.45 3.71 -10.28
N VAL A 114 0.73 3.69 -9.16
CA VAL A 114 0.09 2.46 -8.65
C VAL A 114 -0.93 1.96 -9.67
N ASP A 115 -1.65 2.86 -10.34
CA ASP A 115 -2.63 2.42 -11.33
C ASP A 115 -2.00 1.82 -12.60
N GLU A 116 -0.88 2.35 -13.05
CA GLU A 116 -0.20 1.80 -14.22
C GLU A 116 0.51 0.47 -13.90
N ASN A 117 1.08 0.35 -12.70
CA ASN A 117 2.02 -0.73 -12.37
C ASN A 117 1.38 -1.86 -11.54
N TYR A 118 0.43 -1.56 -10.64
CA TYR A 118 -0.19 -2.58 -9.80
C TYR A 118 -1.34 -3.30 -10.51
N LYS A 119 -1.17 -4.61 -10.72
CA LYS A 119 -2.21 -5.47 -11.27
C LYS A 119 -2.93 -6.23 -10.15
N ILE A 120 -4.21 -5.93 -9.96
CA ILE A 120 -5.08 -6.72 -9.08
C ILE A 120 -5.31 -8.07 -9.74
N VAL A 121 -4.59 -9.10 -9.30
CA VAL A 121 -4.88 -10.47 -9.72
C VAL A 121 -6.16 -10.90 -9.02
N ARG A 122 -7.29 -10.79 -9.73
CA ARG A 122 -8.54 -11.41 -9.32
C ARG A 122 -8.38 -12.91 -9.52
N HIS A 123 -8.31 -13.67 -8.44
CA HIS A 123 -8.58 -15.10 -8.52
C HIS A 123 -10.07 -15.23 -8.86
N SER A 124 -10.40 -15.39 -10.14
CA SER A 124 -11.70 -15.92 -10.51
C SER A 124 -11.76 -17.33 -9.95
N TYR A 125 -12.42 -17.50 -8.81
CA TYR A 125 -12.95 -18.80 -8.44
C TYR A 125 -13.86 -19.21 -9.59
N GLY A 126 -13.37 -20.10 -10.45
CA GLY A 126 -14.15 -20.66 -11.52
C GLY A 126 -15.43 -21.20 -10.92
N ARG A 127 -16.57 -20.66 -11.33
CA ARG A 127 -17.84 -21.39 -11.24
C ARG A 127 -17.57 -22.71 -11.97
N LYS A 128 -17.39 -23.78 -11.20
CA LYS A 128 -17.61 -25.12 -11.73
C LYS A 128 -19.09 -25.16 -12.10
N SER A 129 -19.36 -25.11 -13.40
CA SER A 129 -20.63 -25.57 -13.96
C SER A 129 -20.71 -27.08 -13.85
#